data_AF-A0AAW1HD70-F1
#
_entry.id   AF-A0AAW1HD70-F1
#
_cell.length_a   1.000
_cell.length_b   1.000
_cell.length_c   1.000
_cell.angle_alpha   90.00
_cell.angle_beta   90.00
_cell.angle_gamma   90.00
#
_symmetry.space_group_name_H-M   'P 1'
#
loop_
_entity.id
_entity.type
_entity.pdbx_description
1 polymer ?
#
loop_
_entity_poly.entity_id
_entity_poly.type
_entity_poly.pdbx_seq_one_letter_code
_entity_poly.pdbx_strand_id
1 'polypeptide(L)' 'MINIDDCVGVILLGNSNGGSSRVMACPRYCLEVAYVTCPSSGNQHLPSSCTNCCMTPKGCTLHFDDGTSQLC' A
#
# COMPACT_ATOMS: atom_id res chain seq x y z
N MET A 1 16.13 3.24 -15.18
CA MET A 1 15.86 2.16 -16.14
C MET A 1 15.60 0.92 -15.32
N ILE A 2 14.40 0.34 -15.39
CA ILE A 2 14.04 -0.89 -14.67
C ILE A 2 14.54 -2.05 -15.56
N ASN A 3 15.41 -2.93 -15.06
CA ASN A 3 15.87 -4.10 -15.83
C ASN A 3 14.81 -5.19 -15.80
N ILE A 4 14.65 -5.91 -16.91
CA ILE A 4 13.67 -7.01 -17.02
C ILE A 4 14.04 -8.22 -16.13
N ASP A 5 15.29 -8.27 -15.66
CA ASP A 5 15.81 -9.28 -14.72
C ASP A 5 15.52 -8.95 -13.24
N ASP A 6 15.06 -7.72 -12.95
CA ASP A 6 14.51 -7.39 -11.64
C ASP A 6 13.08 -7.95 -11.59
N CYS A 7 12.84 -9.00 -10.80
CA CYS A 7 11.52 -9.60 -10.63
C CYS A 7 10.54 -8.62 -9.95
N VAL A 8 10.01 -7.65 -10.69
CA VAL A 8 8.93 -6.76 -10.22
C VAL A 8 7.62 -7.54 -10.31
N GLY A 9 7.32 -8.28 -9.25
CA GLY A 9 6.05 -8.97 -9.10
C GLY A 9 4.89 -7.97 -8.90
N VAL A 10 3.70 -8.36 -9.33
CA VAL A 10 2.46 -7.63 -9.01
C VAL A 10 1.55 -8.47 -8.13
N ILE A 11 0.79 -7.83 -7.24
CA ILE A 11 -0.33 -8.43 -6.52
C ILE A 11 -1.62 -7.95 -7.18
N LEU A 12 -2.51 -8.88 -7.49
CA LEU A 12 -3.85 -8.58 -7.98
C LEU A 12 -4.82 -8.54 -6.79
N LEU A 13 -5.31 -7.34 -6.46
CA LEU A 13 -6.34 -7.15 -5.45
C LEU A 13 -7.70 -7.10 -6.15
N GLY A 14 -8.57 -8.06 -5.85
CA GLY A 14 -9.94 -8.13 -6.38
C GLY A 14 -10.95 -7.78 -5.31
N ASN A 15 -11.89 -6.89 -5.62
CA ASN A 15 -13.06 -6.66 -4.78
C ASN A 15 -14.34 -7.01 -5.55
N SER A 16 -15.13 -7.96 -5.03
CA SER A 16 -16.36 -8.45 -5.67
C SER A 16 -17.58 -7.77 -5.05
N ASN A 17 -17.90 -6.57 -5.51
CA ASN A 17 -19.16 -5.90 -5.20
C ASN A 17 -20.08 -6.18 -6.39
N GLY A 18 -21.19 -6.90 -6.19
CA GLY A 18 -22.06 -7.42 -7.25
C GLY A 18 -22.30 -6.41 -8.39
N GLY A 19 -21.73 -6.68 -9.56
CA GLY A 19 -21.93 -5.89 -10.78
C GLY A 19 -20.67 -5.62 -11.61
N SER A 20 -19.46 -5.55 -11.02
CA SER A 20 -18.19 -5.41 -11.76
C SER A 20 -16.97 -5.71 -10.86
N SER A 21 -16.22 -6.78 -11.17
CA SER A 21 -14.96 -7.09 -10.49
C SER A 21 -13.87 -6.15 -10.99
N ARG A 22 -13.50 -5.13 -10.19
CA ARG A 22 -12.28 -4.35 -10.45
C ARG A 22 -11.09 -5.10 -9.88
N VAL A 23 -10.10 -5.35 -10.73
CA VAL A 23 -8.80 -5.92 -10.35
C VAL A 23 -7.79 -4.78 -10.36
N MET A 24 -7.14 -4.54 -9.23
CA MET A 24 -6.05 -3.58 -9.10
C MET A 24 -4.72 -4.33 -9.09
N ALA A 25 -3.83 -3.98 -10.03
CA ALA A 25 -2.47 -4.52 -10.06
C ALA A 25 -1.55 -3.61 -9.25
N CYS A 26 -1.01 -4.14 -8.15
CA CYS A 26 -0.11 -3.43 -7.26
C CYS A 26 1.32 -3.94 -7.40
N PRO A 27 2.30 -3.09 -7.69
CA PRO A 27 3.70 -3.49 -7.71
C PRO A 27 4.19 -3.89 -6.31
N ARG A 28 5.01 -4.93 -6.24
CA ARG A 28 5.67 -5.40 -5.02
C ARG A 28 7.03 -4.72 -4.83
N TYR A 29 7.01 -3.42 -4.59
CA TYR A 29 8.15 -2.73 -3.98
C TYR A 29 7.80 -2.32 -2.56
N CYS A 30 8.79 -2.40 -1.67
CA CYS A 30 8.66 -1.97 -0.29
C CYS A 30 9.06 -0.50 -0.19
N LEU A 31 8.20 0.33 0.39
CA LEU A 31 8.61 1.65 0.86
C LEU A 31 9.14 1.52 2.30
N GLU A 32 10.14 2.33 2.64
CA GLU A 32 10.62 2.50 4.01
C GLU A 32 9.65 3.39 4.78
N VAL A 33 8.53 2.80 5.19
CA VAL A 33 7.49 3.46 5.98
C VAL A 33 7.77 3.17 7.45
N ALA A 34 7.73 4.19 8.31
CA ALA A 34 7.91 4.04 9.75
C ALA A 34 6.66 3.40 10.40
N TYR A 35 5.47 3.90 10.07
CA TYR A 35 4.20 3.34 10.53
C TYR A 35 3.03 3.79 9.63
N VAL A 36 1.89 3.10 9.78
CA VAL A 36 0.64 3.43 9.06
C VAL A 36 -0.44 3.81 10.06
N THR A 37 -1.26 4.80 9.72
CA THR A 37 -2.50 5.13 10.45
C THR A 37 -3.69 4.99 9.52
N CYS A 38 -4.73 4.27 9.95
CA CYS A 38 -5.95 4.08 9.19
C CYS A 38 -7.18 4.56 9.98
N PRO A 39 -8.19 5.17 9.34
CA PRO A 39 -9.42 5.58 10.01
C PRO A 39 -10.12 4.42 10.73
N SER A 40 -10.03 3.22 10.17
CA SER A 40 -10.60 1.98 10.74
C SER A 40 -9.95 1.55 12.07
N SER A 41 -8.69 1.92 12.30
CA SER A 41 -7.93 1.61 13.52
C SER A 41 -7.74 2.84 14.42
N GLY A 42 -8.38 3.97 14.09
CA GLY A 42 -8.20 5.23 14.80
C GLY A 42 -6.74 5.72 14.78
N ASN A 43 -6.22 6.04 15.96
CA ASN A 43 -4.87 6.60 16.13
C ASN A 43 -3.78 5.53 16.34
N GLN A 44 -4.09 4.25 16.10
CA GLN A 44 -3.12 3.18 16.26
C GLN A 44 -2.02 3.28 15.20
N HIS A 45 -0.76 3.20 15.64
CA HIS A 45 0.39 3.05 14.75
C HIS A 45 0.51 1.58 14.37
N LEU A 46 0.10 1.26 13.15
CA LEU A 46 0.17 -0.10 12.61
C LEU A 46 1.57 -0.37 12.06
N PRO A 47 2.10 -1.59 12.25
CA PRO A 47 3.37 -1.99 11.67
C PRO A 47 3.30 -1.88 10.13
N SER A 48 4.32 -1.30 9.54
CA SER A 48 4.39 -0.89 8.14
C SER A 48 5.13 -1.86 7.22
N SER A 49 5.46 -3.06 7.72
CA SER A 49 6.39 -3.98 7.07
C SER A 49 6.01 -4.24 5.60
N CYS A 50 6.87 -3.76 4.70
CA CYS A 50 6.74 -3.77 3.23
C CYS A 50 5.34 -3.37 2.73
N THR A 51 4.96 -2.10 2.90
CA THR A 51 3.71 -1.56 2.37
C THR A 51 3.95 -0.43 1.37
N ASN A 52 2.93 -0.15 0.55
CA ASN A 52 2.83 1.03 -0.32
C ASN A 52 1.35 1.42 -0.47
N CYS A 53 1.04 2.60 -1.04
CA CYS A 53 -0.34 3.07 -1.15
C CYS A 53 -1.25 2.18 -2.00
N CYS A 54 -0.71 1.36 -2.89
CA CYS A 54 -1.53 0.43 -3.67
C CYS A 54 -2.05 -0.73 -2.81
N MET A 55 -1.20 -1.24 -1.93
CA MET A 55 -1.52 -2.35 -1.02
C MET A 55 -2.23 -1.89 0.26
N THR A 56 -2.10 -0.61 0.60
CA THR A 56 -2.72 -0.05 1.80
C THR A 56 -4.22 0.19 1.56
N PRO A 57 -5.10 -0.12 2.52
CA PRO A 57 -6.51 0.24 2.40
C PRO A 57 -6.70 1.73 2.14
N LYS A 58 -7.73 2.07 1.36
CA LYS A 58 -8.03 3.48 1.06
C LYS A 58 -8.36 4.27 2.33
N GLY A 59 -7.88 5.51 2.38
CA GLY A 59 -8.04 6.43 3.49
C GLY A 59 -6.96 6.31 4.57
N CYS A 60 -5.99 5.41 4.42
CA CYS A 60 -4.87 5.27 5.35
C CYS A 60 -3.69 6.18 4.97
N THR A 61 -2.95 6.64 5.96
CA THR A 61 -1.76 7.47 5.78
C THR A 61 -0.50 6.67 6.10
N LEU A 62 0.47 6.71 5.18
CA LEU A 62 1.84 6.24 5.41
C LEU A 62 2.65 7.37 6.05
N HIS A 63 3.39 7.06 7.11
CA HIS A 63 4.32 7.99 7.77
C HIS A 63 5.74 7.47 7.57
N PHE A 64 6.63 8.31 7.05
CA PHE A 64 8.01 7.97 6.72
C PHE A 64 8.97 8.44 7.82
N ASP A 65 10.16 7.83 7.90
CA ASP A 65 11.17 8.19 8.90
C ASP A 65 11.73 9.62 8.72
N ASP A 66 11.60 10.20 7.53
CA ASP A 66 11.99 11.59 7.24
C ASP A 66 10.95 12.63 7.74
N GLY A 67 9.87 12.16 8.38
CA GLY A 67 8.78 12.98 8.91
C GLY A 67 7.73 13.37 7.87
N THR A 68 7.86 12.94 6.61
CA THR A 68 6.82 13.13 5.60
C THR A 68 5.69 12.12 5.77
N SER A 69 4.53 12.45 5.18
CA SER A 69 3.37 11.56 5.21
C SER A 69 2.63 11.59 3.87
N GLN A 70 2.07 10.44 3.48
CA GLN A 70 1.30 10.30 2.26
C GLN A 70 -0.05 9.64 2.55
N LEU A 71 -1.14 10.34 2.17
CA LEU A 71 -2.48 9.78 2.21
C LEU A 71 -2.70 8.85 1.01
N CYS A 72 -3.11 7.63 1.32
CA CYS A 72 -3.68 6.63 0.42
C CYS A 72 -5.19 6.54 0.71
#